data_AF-A0A7K8T365-F1
#
_entry.id   AF-A0A7K8T365-F1
#
_cell.length_a   1.000
_cell.length_b   1.000
_cell.length_c   1.000
_cell.angle_alpha   90.00
_cell.angle_beta   90.00
_cell.angle_gamma   90.00
#
_symmetry.space_group_name_H-M   'P 1'
#
loop_
_entity.id
_entity.type
_entity.pdbx_description
1 polymer ?
#
loop_
_entity_poly.entity_id
_entity_poly.type
_entity_poly.pdbx_seq_one_letter_code
_entity_poly.pdbx_strand_id
1 'polypeptide(L)'
;QVDCSQYFSGIGKDGTVWVACPRNLKPVCGTDGSTYGNECGICFHNKKYRDSVEKAHDGECKPKSIMIDCSRYPRTVVDDHDMVACPRILKPVCGSDSFTYDNECGICAYNAEHHTNISKIYDGECKQEIVTVDCSKYPTETTKDGEVLVSCPKILSPVCGTDGNTYDNECGICAHNGEHRTNVSKKHNGKCRQETSEIDCSQYPSRMIKGGKALMPCPRILLPVCGTDGFTYDNECGICAHNLQHGTHIKKSHEGRCKEESTPVDCSTYLSNTKTGEAIRACPFILHEICGTDGVTYGNDCALCAHNIEFGTNVAKKHDGRCVEELPQLDCNQYPTSTLEDGRQLMACTMIYSPVCGTDGVTYASECTLCAHNLEHQTNLGKRKNGRCEEDITK
;
A
#
# COMPACT_ATOMS: atom_id res chain seq x y z
N GLN A 1 8.58 -28.88 -21.95
CA GLN A 1 7.62 -29.09 -23.05
C GLN A 1 6.34 -29.68 -22.49
N VAL A 2 5.19 -29.08 -22.81
CA VAL A 2 3.86 -29.54 -22.32
C VAL A 2 3.34 -30.60 -23.28
N ASP A 3 3.02 -31.79 -22.79
CA ASP A 3 2.38 -32.82 -23.60
C ASP A 3 0.86 -32.61 -23.60
N CYS A 4 0.31 -32.05 -24.68
CA CYS A 4 -1.13 -31.83 -24.80
C CYS A 4 -1.92 -33.08 -25.22
N SER A 5 -1.24 -34.17 -25.61
CA SER A 5 -1.91 -35.42 -25.99
C SER A 5 -2.54 -36.14 -24.80
N GLN A 6 -2.07 -35.85 -23.59
CA GLN A 6 -2.61 -36.41 -22.35
C GLN A 6 -4.00 -35.86 -21.99
N TYR A 7 -4.43 -34.76 -22.60
CA TYR A 7 -5.72 -34.12 -22.31
C TYR A 7 -6.73 -34.38 -23.43
N PHE A 8 -7.84 -35.03 -23.08
CA PHE A 8 -8.92 -35.26 -24.01
C PHE A 8 -9.49 -33.92 -24.50
N SER A 9 -9.56 -33.73 -25.81
CA SER A 9 -9.92 -32.43 -26.38
C SER A 9 -10.65 -32.56 -27.70
N GLY A 10 -11.47 -31.58 -28.04
CA GLY A 10 -12.30 -31.61 -29.24
C GLY A 10 -12.79 -30.24 -29.68
N ILE A 11 -13.59 -30.24 -30.74
CA ILE A 11 -14.32 -29.08 -31.24
C ILE A 11 -15.80 -29.48 -31.22
N GLY A 12 -16.62 -28.70 -30.52
CA GLY A 12 -18.06 -28.87 -30.48
C GLY A 12 -18.69 -28.64 -31.86
N LYS A 13 -19.92 -29.11 -32.04
CA LYS A 13 -20.68 -28.90 -33.30
C LYS A 13 -20.93 -27.42 -33.61
N ASP A 14 -20.85 -26.57 -32.59
CA ASP A 14 -20.94 -25.11 -32.60
C ASP A 14 -19.59 -24.41 -32.85
N GLY A 15 -18.51 -25.17 -33.05
CA GLY A 15 -17.16 -24.63 -33.19
C GLY A 15 -16.46 -24.33 -31.86
N THR A 16 -17.09 -24.62 -30.72
CA THR A 16 -16.50 -24.37 -29.40
C THR A 16 -15.36 -25.34 -29.13
N VAL A 17 -14.15 -24.81 -28.98
CA VAL A 17 -12.96 -25.60 -28.61
C VAL A 17 -13.02 -25.95 -27.12
N TRP A 18 -12.76 -27.20 -26.79
CA TRP A 18 -12.69 -27.65 -25.40
C TRP A 18 -11.51 -28.60 -25.18
N VAL A 19 -10.97 -28.56 -23.96
CA VAL A 19 -9.96 -29.46 -23.43
C VAL A 19 -10.43 -29.88 -22.04
N ALA A 20 -10.50 -31.18 -21.77
CA ALA A 20 -10.89 -31.73 -20.49
C ALA A 20 -9.73 -31.58 -19.50
N CYS A 21 -9.73 -30.46 -18.79
CA CYS A 21 -8.69 -30.17 -17.81
C CYS A 21 -9.03 -30.67 -16.41
N PRO A 22 -8.06 -31.28 -15.71
CA PRO A 22 -8.22 -31.57 -14.29
C PRO A 22 -8.34 -30.26 -13.50
N ARG A 23 -9.11 -30.29 -12.40
CA ARG A 23 -9.38 -29.11 -11.54
C ARG A 23 -8.29 -28.84 -10.50
N ASN A 24 -7.08 -29.35 -10.67
CA ASN A 24 -5.97 -29.08 -9.77
C ASN A 24 -5.33 -27.72 -10.11
N LEU A 25 -5.15 -26.88 -9.09
CA LEU A 25 -4.37 -25.65 -9.22
C LEU A 25 -2.88 -26.00 -9.05
N LYS A 26 -2.13 -25.99 -10.16
CA LYS A 26 -0.67 -26.16 -10.20
C LYS A 26 -0.14 -25.13 -11.20
N PRO A 27 0.00 -23.86 -10.80
CA PRO A 27 0.27 -22.78 -11.74
C PRO A 27 1.54 -23.02 -12.56
N VAL A 28 1.52 -22.64 -13.83
CA VAL A 28 2.66 -22.70 -14.75
C VAL A 28 2.76 -21.42 -15.55
N CYS A 29 3.99 -20.99 -15.83
CA CYS A 29 4.25 -19.82 -16.65
C CYS A 29 4.41 -20.23 -18.11
N GLY A 30 3.62 -19.62 -19.00
CA GLY A 30 3.76 -19.80 -20.44
C GLY A 30 4.91 -18.96 -21.01
N THR A 31 5.43 -19.34 -22.18
CA THR A 31 6.43 -18.54 -22.93
C THR A 31 5.87 -17.20 -23.44
N ASP A 32 4.55 -17.02 -23.42
CA ASP A 32 3.85 -15.76 -23.64
C ASP A 32 3.90 -14.82 -22.42
N GLY A 33 4.35 -15.33 -21.26
CA GLY A 33 4.37 -14.63 -19.98
C GLY A 33 3.01 -14.58 -19.27
N SER A 34 2.06 -15.43 -19.66
CA SER A 34 0.78 -15.59 -18.95
C SER A 34 0.86 -16.75 -17.94
N THR A 35 0.29 -16.56 -16.76
CA THR A 35 0.13 -17.63 -15.77
C THR A 35 -1.10 -18.47 -16.10
N TYR A 36 -0.93 -19.77 -16.22
CA TYR A 36 -2.01 -20.73 -16.43
C TYR A 36 -2.23 -21.54 -15.16
N GLY A 37 -3.49 -21.84 -14.83
CA GLY A 37 -3.83 -22.57 -13.59
C GLY A 37 -3.22 -23.97 -13.51
N ASN A 38 -2.90 -24.57 -14.66
CA ASN A 38 -2.06 -25.77 -14.82
C ASN A 38 -1.64 -25.94 -16.29
N GLU A 39 -0.81 -26.96 -16.56
CA GLU A 39 -0.35 -27.33 -17.90
C GLU A 39 -1.49 -27.54 -18.92
N CYS A 40 -2.65 -28.05 -18.49
CA CYS A 40 -3.81 -28.19 -19.36
C CYS A 40 -4.37 -26.83 -19.83
N GLY A 41 -4.24 -25.79 -19.00
CA GLY A 41 -4.59 -24.42 -19.37
C GLY A 41 -3.82 -23.91 -20.59
N ILE A 42 -2.53 -24.24 -20.70
CA ILE A 42 -1.70 -23.93 -21.88
C ILE A 42 -2.26 -24.66 -23.11
N CYS A 43 -2.59 -25.95 -22.97
CA CYS A 43 -3.16 -26.74 -24.07
C CYS A 43 -4.52 -26.21 -24.54
N PHE A 44 -5.37 -25.78 -23.62
CA PHE A 44 -6.64 -25.13 -23.94
C PHE A 44 -6.42 -23.82 -24.71
N HIS A 45 -5.49 -22.98 -24.25
CA HIS A 45 -5.16 -21.71 -24.90
C HIS A 45 -4.65 -21.92 -26.32
N ASN A 46 -3.63 -22.76 -26.50
CA ASN A 46 -3.07 -23.08 -27.82
C ASN A 46 -4.15 -23.63 -28.77
N LYS A 47 -5.04 -24.50 -28.28
CA LYS A 47 -6.10 -25.07 -29.12
C LYS A 47 -7.17 -24.03 -29.48
N LYS A 48 -7.52 -23.15 -28.55
CA LYS A 48 -8.56 -22.13 -28.73
C LYS A 48 -8.10 -21.00 -29.65
N TYR A 49 -6.88 -20.50 -29.45
CA TYR A 49 -6.34 -19.33 -30.16
C TYR A 49 -5.41 -19.69 -31.33
N ARG A 50 -5.09 -20.98 -31.51
CA ARG A 50 -4.12 -21.49 -32.49
C ARG A 50 -2.70 -20.96 -32.24
N ASP A 51 -2.37 -20.75 -30.97
CA ASP A 51 -1.05 -20.33 -30.52
C ASP A 51 -0.12 -21.53 -30.24
N SER A 52 1.15 -21.24 -30.03
CA SER A 52 2.20 -22.21 -29.70
C SER A 52 2.92 -21.82 -28.40
N VAL A 53 2.16 -21.53 -27.35
CA VAL A 53 2.69 -21.25 -26.02
C VAL A 53 3.27 -22.53 -25.42
N GLU A 54 4.54 -22.51 -25.03
CA GLU A 54 5.18 -23.59 -24.29
C GLU A 54 5.23 -23.28 -22.80
N LYS A 55 5.46 -24.28 -21.95
CA LYS A 55 5.77 -24.04 -20.53
C LYS A 55 7.19 -23.49 -20.42
N ALA A 56 7.30 -22.25 -19.94
CA ALA A 56 8.57 -21.62 -19.61
C ALA A 56 9.15 -22.20 -18.31
N HIS A 57 8.36 -22.21 -17.24
CA HIS A 57 8.72 -22.83 -15.96
C HIS A 57 7.47 -23.18 -15.13
N ASP A 58 7.67 -24.02 -14.10
CA ASP A 58 6.64 -24.30 -13.09
C ASP A 58 6.46 -23.08 -12.15
N GLY A 59 5.23 -22.87 -11.65
CA GLY A 59 4.85 -21.69 -10.88
C GLY A 59 4.28 -20.55 -11.72
N GLU A 60 3.79 -19.50 -11.06
CA GLU A 60 3.24 -18.32 -11.73
C GLU A 60 4.33 -17.53 -12.46
N CYS A 61 3.98 -16.91 -13.59
CA CYS A 61 4.89 -15.95 -14.23
C CYS A 61 5.19 -14.81 -13.26
N LYS A 62 6.45 -14.38 -13.22
CA LYS A 62 6.78 -13.08 -12.62
C LYS A 62 5.98 -12.02 -13.37
N PRO A 63 5.26 -11.12 -12.68
CA PRO A 63 4.49 -10.10 -13.37
C PRO A 63 5.45 -9.25 -14.21
N LYS A 64 5.09 -8.99 -15.46
CA LYS A 64 5.90 -8.17 -16.35
C LYS A 64 5.94 -6.74 -15.80
N SER A 65 7.13 -6.21 -15.63
CA SER A 65 7.32 -4.81 -15.30
C SER A 65 6.83 -3.92 -16.45
N ILE A 66 5.93 -3.00 -16.12
CA ILE A 66 5.43 -1.97 -17.01
C ILE A 66 6.25 -0.70 -16.74
N MET A 67 7.01 -0.27 -17.74
CA MET A 67 7.70 1.02 -17.68
C MET A 67 6.69 2.15 -17.78
N ILE A 68 6.69 3.04 -16.79
CA ILE A 68 5.81 4.21 -16.77
C ILE A 68 6.41 5.30 -17.67
N ASP A 69 5.57 5.89 -18.52
CA ASP A 69 5.95 7.03 -19.36
C ASP A 69 6.01 8.32 -18.52
N CYS A 70 7.15 8.53 -17.87
CA CYS A 70 7.38 9.69 -17.01
C CYS A 70 7.47 11.03 -17.76
N SER A 71 7.43 11.03 -19.11
CA SER A 71 7.45 12.28 -19.90
C SER A 71 6.13 13.06 -19.81
N ARG A 72 5.06 12.39 -19.37
CA ARG A 72 3.72 12.98 -19.19
C ARG A 72 3.60 13.86 -17.95
N TYR A 73 4.53 13.74 -17.01
CA TYR A 73 4.55 14.55 -15.80
C TYR A 73 5.50 15.74 -15.97
N PRO A 74 5.06 16.98 -15.67
CA PRO A 74 5.93 18.14 -15.75
C PRO A 74 7.14 17.97 -14.82
N ARG A 75 8.32 18.34 -15.31
CA ARG A 75 9.59 18.25 -14.58
C ARG A 75 10.18 19.64 -14.45
N THR A 76 10.67 19.96 -13.25
CA THR A 76 11.39 21.21 -13.00
C THR A 76 12.70 20.89 -12.31
N VAL A 77 13.81 21.34 -12.90
CA VAL A 77 15.14 21.24 -12.29
C VAL A 77 15.34 22.48 -11.41
N VAL A 78 15.58 22.26 -10.13
CA VAL A 78 15.71 23.30 -9.13
C VAL A 78 16.99 23.02 -8.35
N ASP A 79 18.07 23.77 -8.58
CA ASP A 79 19.39 23.58 -7.95
C ASP A 79 19.91 22.13 -8.03
N ASP A 80 19.89 21.55 -9.24
CA ASP A 80 20.33 20.16 -9.52
C ASP A 80 19.46 19.06 -8.90
N HIS A 81 18.29 19.42 -8.34
CA HIS A 81 17.23 18.48 -7.97
C HIS A 81 16.16 18.39 -9.06
N ASP A 82 15.94 17.18 -9.56
CA ASP A 82 14.87 16.85 -10.50
C ASP A 82 13.53 16.68 -9.75
N MET A 83 12.67 17.68 -9.82
CA MET A 83 11.35 17.62 -9.19
C MET A 83 10.27 17.28 -10.22
N VAL A 84 9.57 16.15 -10.00
CA VAL A 84 8.42 15.74 -10.82
C VAL A 84 7.13 16.26 -10.18
N ALA A 85 6.36 17.03 -10.93
CA ALA A 85 5.10 17.59 -10.48
C ALA A 85 3.99 16.52 -10.51
N CYS A 86 3.82 15.80 -9.40
CA CYS A 86 2.80 14.75 -9.30
C CYS A 86 1.44 15.26 -8.83
N PRO A 87 0.33 14.69 -9.36
CA PRO A 87 -0.98 14.90 -8.78
C PRO A 87 -1.05 14.28 -7.38
N ARG A 88 -1.73 14.95 -6.44
CA ARG A 88 -1.98 14.45 -5.07
C ARG A 88 -3.18 13.51 -5.01
N ILE A 89 -3.16 12.54 -5.91
CA ILE A 89 -4.19 11.53 -6.08
C ILE A 89 -3.64 10.20 -5.57
N LEU A 90 -4.39 9.52 -4.72
CA LEU A 90 -4.04 8.18 -4.29
C LEU A 90 -4.71 7.15 -5.20
N LYS A 91 -3.90 6.48 -6.01
CA LYS A 91 -4.18 5.34 -6.89
C LYS A 91 -2.99 4.38 -6.80
N PRO A 92 -2.89 3.57 -5.74
CA PRO A 92 -1.67 2.88 -5.39
C PRO A 92 -1.20 1.97 -6.52
N VAL A 93 0.11 1.83 -6.66
CA VAL A 93 0.76 0.91 -7.61
C VAL A 93 1.90 0.18 -6.92
N CYS A 94 2.06 -1.11 -7.23
CA CYS A 94 3.18 -1.87 -6.72
C CYS A 94 4.40 -1.70 -7.64
N GLY A 95 5.49 -1.17 -7.10
CA GLY A 95 6.76 -0.99 -7.81
C GLY A 95 7.56 -2.28 -7.94
N SER A 96 8.51 -2.30 -8.88
CA SER A 96 9.42 -3.43 -9.09
C SER A 96 10.40 -3.67 -7.95
N ASP A 97 10.55 -2.70 -7.07
CA ASP A 97 11.25 -2.78 -5.80
C ASP A 97 10.38 -3.35 -4.66
N SER A 98 9.15 -3.78 -4.97
CA SER A 98 8.16 -4.30 -4.02
C SER A 98 7.67 -3.27 -2.99
N PHE A 99 7.81 -1.97 -3.30
CA PHE A 99 7.19 -0.90 -2.53
C PHE A 99 5.92 -0.40 -3.20
N THR A 100 4.91 -0.11 -2.38
CA THR A 100 3.71 0.59 -2.83
C THR A 100 4.04 2.06 -3.05
N TYR A 101 3.73 2.57 -4.23
CA TYR A 101 3.74 3.99 -4.54
C TYR A 101 2.31 4.50 -4.65
N ASP A 102 2.11 5.77 -4.35
CA ASP A 102 0.77 6.35 -4.26
C ASP A 102 0.04 6.46 -5.59
N ASN A 103 0.82 6.55 -6.66
CA ASN A 103 0.39 6.52 -8.04
C ASN A 103 1.61 6.33 -8.94
N GLU A 104 1.37 6.17 -10.24
CA GLU A 104 2.43 6.01 -11.24
C GLU A 104 3.42 7.18 -11.27
N CYS A 105 2.98 8.41 -10.98
CA CYS A 105 3.87 9.56 -10.87
C CYS A 105 4.83 9.44 -9.68
N GLY A 106 4.39 8.80 -8.58
CA GLY A 106 5.25 8.51 -7.43
C GLY A 106 6.49 7.67 -7.81
N ILE A 107 6.32 6.68 -8.70
CA ILE A 107 7.45 5.92 -9.27
C ILE A 107 8.38 6.85 -10.06
N CYS A 108 7.82 7.73 -10.90
CA CYS A 108 8.60 8.68 -11.69
C CYS A 108 9.38 9.69 -10.82
N ALA A 109 8.75 10.23 -9.78
CA ALA A 109 9.39 11.14 -8.83
C ALA A 109 10.56 10.44 -8.12
N TYR A 110 10.33 9.24 -7.60
CA TYR A 110 11.36 8.46 -6.91
C TYR A 110 12.54 8.07 -7.82
N ASN A 111 12.24 7.67 -9.06
CA ASN A 111 13.28 7.37 -10.06
C ASN A 111 14.15 8.58 -10.38
N ALA A 112 13.52 9.75 -10.54
CA ALA A 112 14.23 11.00 -10.82
C ALA A 112 15.11 11.42 -9.63
N GLU A 113 14.55 11.41 -8.42
CA GLU A 113 15.22 11.85 -7.19
C GLU A 113 16.39 10.93 -6.79
N HIS A 114 16.21 9.62 -6.87
CA HIS A 114 17.21 8.65 -6.40
C HIS A 114 18.03 8.01 -7.52
N HIS A 115 17.87 8.47 -8.76
CA HIS A 115 18.50 7.88 -9.96
C HIS A 115 18.27 6.37 -10.06
N THR A 116 17.03 5.95 -9.80
CA THR A 116 16.61 4.54 -9.88
C THR A 116 15.80 4.26 -11.14
N ASN A 117 15.54 2.98 -11.42
CA ASN A 117 14.77 2.54 -12.59
C ASN A 117 13.66 1.56 -12.19
N ILE A 118 12.82 2.00 -11.25
CA ILE A 118 11.68 1.25 -10.75
C ILE A 118 10.56 1.32 -11.80
N SER A 119 9.92 0.18 -12.01
CA SER A 119 8.81 0.01 -12.95
C SER A 119 7.58 -0.46 -12.19
N LYS A 120 6.39 -0.30 -12.78
CA LYS A 120 5.16 -0.79 -12.16
C LYS A 120 5.03 -2.29 -12.40
N ILE A 121 4.76 -3.07 -11.35
CA ILE A 121 4.39 -4.48 -11.45
C ILE A 121 2.89 -4.60 -11.73
N TYR A 122 2.05 -3.99 -10.89
CA TYR A 122 0.60 -4.00 -11.02
C TYR A 122 -0.05 -2.80 -10.30
N ASP A 123 -1.32 -2.53 -10.58
CA ASP A 123 -2.13 -1.53 -9.89
C ASP A 123 -2.67 -2.07 -8.55
N GLY A 124 -2.66 -1.25 -7.52
CA GLY A 124 -2.96 -1.62 -6.13
C GLY A 124 -1.72 -1.62 -5.23
N GLU A 125 -1.95 -1.79 -3.93
CA GLU A 125 -0.86 -1.93 -2.96
C GLU A 125 -0.06 -3.22 -3.18
N CYS A 126 1.25 -3.19 -2.89
CA CYS A 126 2.06 -4.41 -2.89
C CYS A 126 1.50 -5.39 -1.86
N LYS A 127 1.21 -6.62 -2.29
CA LYS A 127 0.73 -7.69 -1.43
C LYS A 127 1.92 -8.16 -0.61
N GLN A 128 1.89 -7.89 0.70
CA GLN A 128 2.87 -8.41 1.64
C GLN A 128 2.55 -9.88 1.89
N GLU A 129 2.91 -10.75 0.94
CA GLU A 129 2.96 -12.17 1.23
C GLU A 129 4.20 -12.42 2.08
N ILE A 130 4.01 -12.65 3.38
CA ILE A 130 5.07 -13.18 4.24
C ILE A 130 5.36 -14.59 3.73
N VAL A 131 6.31 -14.69 2.82
CA VAL A 131 6.72 -15.97 2.25
C VAL A 131 7.72 -16.59 3.21
N THR A 132 7.35 -17.72 3.81
CA THR A 132 8.29 -18.55 4.53
C THR A 132 9.31 -19.09 3.54
N VAL A 133 10.59 -18.84 3.81
CA VAL A 133 11.67 -19.35 2.96
C VAL A 133 11.85 -20.84 3.27
N ASP A 134 11.74 -21.70 2.26
CA ASP A 134 12.03 -23.13 2.41
C ASP A 134 13.53 -23.36 2.53
N CYS A 135 14.02 -23.36 3.76
CA CYS A 135 15.42 -23.56 4.07
C CYS A 135 15.91 -24.99 3.80
N SER A 136 15.00 -25.96 3.62
CA SER A 136 15.35 -27.35 3.30
C SER A 136 16.04 -27.50 1.94
N LYS A 137 15.91 -26.48 1.07
CA LYS A 137 16.57 -26.42 -0.24
C LYS A 137 18.07 -26.16 -0.15
N TYR A 138 18.56 -25.66 0.99
CA TYR A 138 19.96 -25.29 1.16
C TYR A 138 20.68 -26.34 2.00
N PRO A 139 21.84 -26.87 1.54
CA PRO A 139 22.62 -27.82 2.32
C PRO A 139 23.00 -27.22 3.67
N THR A 140 22.67 -27.93 4.75
CA THR A 140 22.84 -27.45 6.12
C THR A 140 23.56 -28.49 6.95
N GLU A 141 24.60 -28.08 7.69
CA GLU A 141 25.36 -28.93 8.60
C GLU A 141 25.34 -28.34 10.02
N THR A 142 25.24 -29.18 11.04
CA THR A 142 25.40 -28.76 12.43
C THR A 142 26.78 -29.17 12.93
N THR A 143 27.57 -28.19 13.37
CA THR A 143 28.89 -28.45 13.96
C THR A 143 28.74 -29.16 15.31
N LYS A 144 29.84 -29.73 15.81
CA LYS A 144 29.85 -30.41 17.13
C LYS A 144 29.49 -29.47 18.28
N ASP A 145 29.67 -28.17 18.08
CA ASP A 145 29.37 -27.11 19.04
C ASP A 145 27.92 -26.60 18.93
N GLY A 146 27.14 -27.17 18.01
CA GLY A 146 25.73 -26.84 17.81
C GLY A 146 25.48 -25.62 16.91
N GLU A 147 26.50 -25.15 16.19
CA GLU A 147 26.35 -24.09 15.18
C GLU A 147 25.77 -24.68 13.90
N VAL A 148 24.81 -23.97 13.30
CA VAL A 148 24.16 -24.39 12.06
C VAL A 148 24.81 -23.62 10.89
N LEU A 149 25.49 -24.36 10.02
CA LEU A 149 26.13 -23.82 8.82
C LEU A 149 25.26 -24.11 7.61
N VAL A 150 24.74 -23.06 6.98
CA VAL A 150 23.95 -23.15 5.74
C VAL A 150 24.84 -22.78 4.55
N SER A 151 24.97 -23.69 3.59
CA SER A 151 25.76 -23.48 2.38
C SER A 151 24.97 -22.68 1.35
N CYS A 152 25.25 -21.37 1.26
CA CYS A 152 24.53 -20.46 0.38
C CYS A 152 25.17 -20.27 -1.00
N PRO A 153 24.37 -20.19 -2.08
CA PRO A 153 24.87 -19.78 -3.38
C PRO A 153 25.30 -18.30 -3.33
N LYS A 154 26.39 -17.97 -4.04
CA LYS A 154 26.89 -16.59 -4.17
C LYS A 154 26.13 -15.80 -5.24
N ILE A 155 24.80 -15.87 -5.21
CA ILE A 155 23.92 -15.13 -6.12
C ILE A 155 23.41 -13.91 -5.36
N LEU A 156 23.64 -12.71 -5.88
CA LEU A 156 23.13 -11.48 -5.29
C LEU A 156 21.70 -11.22 -5.80
N SER A 157 20.72 -11.55 -4.97
CA SER A 157 19.29 -11.35 -5.22
C SER A 157 18.63 -10.88 -3.93
N PRO A 158 18.84 -9.61 -3.56
CA PRO A 158 18.58 -9.13 -2.19
C PRO A 158 17.12 -9.31 -1.78
N VAL A 159 16.90 -9.59 -0.50
CA VAL A 159 15.57 -9.74 0.11
C VAL A 159 15.51 -8.98 1.44
N CYS A 160 14.34 -8.46 1.77
CA CYS A 160 14.07 -7.81 3.04
C CYS A 160 13.44 -8.81 3.99
N GLY A 161 14.05 -9.02 5.16
CA GLY A 161 13.51 -9.88 6.21
C GLY A 161 12.39 -9.20 7.00
N THR A 162 11.57 -10.00 7.69
CA THR A 162 10.57 -9.50 8.65
C THR A 162 11.18 -8.79 9.86
N ASP A 163 12.48 -8.94 10.06
CA ASP A 163 13.30 -8.26 11.06
C ASP A 163 13.83 -6.89 10.59
N GLY A 164 13.51 -6.48 9.36
CA GLY A 164 13.97 -5.21 8.78
C GLY A 164 15.39 -5.24 8.25
N ASN A 165 16.05 -6.42 8.23
CA ASN A 165 17.41 -6.56 7.69
C ASN A 165 17.39 -6.96 6.22
N THR A 166 18.37 -6.44 5.47
CA THR A 166 18.60 -6.83 4.07
C THR A 166 19.54 -8.01 4.03
N TYR A 167 19.13 -9.07 3.34
CA TYR A 167 19.94 -10.26 3.10
C TYR A 167 20.33 -10.33 1.62
N ASP A 168 21.52 -10.87 1.33
CA ASP A 168 22.04 -10.97 -0.05
C ASP A 168 21.14 -11.82 -0.96
N ASN A 169 20.46 -12.81 -0.38
CA ASN A 169 19.44 -13.64 -1.01
C ASN A 169 18.62 -14.40 0.06
N GLU A 170 17.63 -15.20 -0.38
CA GLU A 170 16.79 -16.01 0.50
C GLU A 170 17.58 -17.01 1.37
N CYS A 171 18.71 -17.53 0.89
CA CYS A 171 19.56 -18.39 1.71
C CYS A 171 20.20 -17.63 2.88
N GLY A 172 20.49 -16.33 2.71
CA GLY A 172 20.98 -15.49 3.79
C GLY A 172 20.03 -15.43 4.99
N ILE A 173 18.71 -15.44 4.75
CA ILE A 173 17.71 -15.55 5.81
C ILE A 173 17.84 -16.90 6.53
N CYS A 174 18.01 -18.00 5.79
CA CYS A 174 18.17 -19.33 6.37
C CYS A 174 19.45 -19.48 7.20
N ALA A 175 20.57 -18.94 6.71
CA ALA A 175 21.82 -18.89 7.45
C ALA A 175 21.65 -18.13 8.78
N HIS A 176 21.04 -16.94 8.73
CA HIS A 176 20.78 -16.13 9.91
C HIS A 176 19.86 -16.84 10.92
N ASN A 177 18.77 -17.44 10.45
CA ASN A 177 17.87 -18.21 11.31
C ASN A 177 18.58 -19.40 11.97
N GLY A 178 19.44 -20.11 11.23
CA GLY A 178 20.22 -21.23 11.74
C GLY A 178 21.23 -20.80 12.80
N GLU A 179 21.99 -19.74 12.52
CA GLU A 179 23.03 -19.22 13.40
C GLU A 179 22.47 -18.61 14.68
N HIS A 180 21.44 -17.75 14.55
CA HIS A 180 20.90 -16.98 15.67
C HIS A 180 19.67 -17.61 16.33
N ARG A 181 19.20 -18.76 15.82
CA ARG A 181 17.97 -19.43 16.26
C ARG A 181 16.74 -18.51 16.19
N THR A 182 16.68 -17.70 15.14
CA THR A 182 15.57 -16.79 14.85
C THR A 182 14.60 -17.41 13.83
N ASN A 183 13.44 -16.77 13.65
CA ASN A 183 12.42 -17.20 12.67
C ASN A 183 12.07 -16.04 11.73
N VAL A 184 13.08 -15.44 11.12
CA VAL A 184 12.94 -14.38 10.13
C VAL A 184 12.35 -14.98 8.86
N SER A 185 11.25 -14.39 8.38
CA SER A 185 10.65 -14.73 7.09
C SER A 185 10.97 -13.64 6.07
N LYS A 186 10.72 -13.91 4.79
CA LYS A 186 10.86 -12.88 3.76
C LYS A 186 9.67 -11.92 3.83
N LYS A 187 9.94 -10.62 4.05
CA LYS A 187 8.94 -9.54 4.00
C LYS A 187 8.63 -9.15 2.56
N HIS A 188 9.66 -8.89 1.76
CA HIS A 188 9.55 -8.63 0.32
C HIS A 188 10.87 -8.89 -0.41
N ASN A 189 10.83 -8.92 -1.74
CA ASN A 189 12.04 -8.98 -2.56
C ASN A 189 12.68 -7.58 -2.64
N GLY A 190 14.00 -7.51 -2.85
CA GLY A 190 14.75 -6.27 -2.82
C GLY A 190 15.30 -5.95 -1.42
N LYS A 191 16.08 -4.87 -1.31
CA LYS A 191 16.64 -4.42 -0.04
C LYS A 191 15.54 -3.80 0.85
N CYS A 192 15.67 -3.91 2.16
CA CYS A 192 14.85 -3.11 3.06
C CYS A 192 15.16 -1.62 2.84
N ARG A 193 14.15 -0.75 2.92
CA ARG A 193 14.39 0.68 3.12
C ARG A 193 14.93 0.86 4.52
N GLN A 194 15.97 1.67 4.68
CA GLN A 194 16.48 2.02 6.01
C GLN A 194 15.40 2.84 6.73
N GLU A 195 14.84 2.31 7.81
CA GLU A 195 13.97 3.05 8.71
C GLU A 195 14.88 3.91 9.61
N THR A 196 15.20 5.14 9.18
CA THR A 196 15.86 6.10 10.08
C THR A 196 14.81 6.68 11.01
N SER A 197 15.03 6.62 12.33
CA SER A 197 14.10 7.17 13.33
C SER A 197 14.06 8.70 13.32
N GLU A 198 15.12 9.35 12.84
CA GLU A 198 15.23 10.81 12.79
C GLU A 198 15.09 11.32 11.36
N ILE A 199 14.28 12.36 11.19
CA ILE A 199 14.15 13.09 9.93
C ILE A 199 15.32 14.07 9.83
N ASP A 200 16.14 13.94 8.79
CA ASP A 200 17.15 14.94 8.47
C ASP A 200 16.56 16.00 7.53
N CYS A 201 16.14 17.14 8.08
CA CYS A 201 15.60 18.23 7.27
C CYS A 201 16.65 18.94 6.41
N SER A 202 17.95 18.68 6.60
CA SER A 202 19.01 19.30 5.80
C SER A 202 19.06 18.75 4.37
N GLN A 203 18.50 17.57 4.13
CA GLN A 203 18.39 16.98 2.79
C GLN A 203 17.39 17.70 1.89
N TYR A 204 16.48 18.50 2.46
CA TYR A 204 15.47 19.24 1.71
C TYR A 204 15.89 20.70 1.52
N PRO A 205 16.17 21.16 0.29
CA PRO A 205 16.58 22.55 0.05
C PRO A 205 15.45 23.52 0.38
N SER A 206 15.79 24.64 1.02
CA SER A 206 14.84 25.72 1.31
C SER A 206 15.23 27.01 0.62
N ARG A 207 14.23 27.83 0.25
CA ARG A 207 14.41 29.09 -0.46
C ARG A 207 13.59 30.19 0.18
N MET A 208 14.12 31.42 0.16
CA MET A 208 13.40 32.60 0.64
C MET A 208 12.58 33.21 -0.50
N ILE A 209 11.26 33.33 -0.32
CA ILE A 209 10.39 34.03 -1.27
C ILE A 209 10.28 35.51 -0.87
N LYS A 210 9.94 36.38 -1.84
CA LYS A 210 9.54 37.78 -1.61
C LYS A 210 8.54 37.85 -0.44
N GLY A 211 8.91 38.60 0.60
CA GLY A 211 8.16 38.70 1.85
C GLY A 211 8.78 37.99 3.05
N GLY A 212 9.98 37.41 2.92
CA GLY A 212 10.73 36.84 4.04
C GLY A 212 10.21 35.48 4.52
N LYS A 213 9.33 34.83 3.75
CA LYS A 213 8.85 33.48 4.04
C LYS A 213 9.78 32.46 3.42
N ALA A 214 10.26 31.52 4.25
CA ALA A 214 11.02 30.38 3.80
C ALA A 214 10.06 29.31 3.24
N LEU A 215 10.38 28.80 2.06
CA LEU A 215 9.65 27.74 1.36
C LEU A 215 10.57 26.55 1.17
N MET A 216 10.08 25.37 1.55
CA MET A 216 10.73 24.10 1.30
C MET A 216 9.89 23.35 0.26
N PRO A 217 10.33 23.28 -1.01
CA PRO A 217 9.66 22.50 -2.03
C PRO A 217 9.77 21.01 -1.67
N CYS A 218 8.64 20.36 -1.42
CA CYS A 218 8.62 18.95 -1.08
C CYS A 218 8.26 18.07 -2.27
N PRO A 219 8.88 16.89 -2.40
CA PRO A 219 8.38 15.84 -3.27
C PRO A 219 6.89 15.58 -2.96
N ARG A 220 6.08 15.42 -4.00
CA ARG A 220 4.63 15.12 -3.86
C ARG A 220 4.37 13.61 -3.74
N ILE A 221 5.34 12.88 -3.20
CA ILE A 221 5.23 11.48 -2.82
C ILE A 221 4.41 11.42 -1.54
N LEU A 222 3.48 10.49 -1.42
CA LEU A 222 2.57 10.38 -0.29
C LEU A 222 2.94 9.14 0.56
N LEU A 223 4.06 9.25 1.28
CA LEU A 223 4.49 8.26 2.28
C LEU A 223 4.13 8.81 3.67
N PRO A 224 2.89 8.60 4.17
CA PRO A 224 2.42 9.30 5.34
C PRO A 224 3.30 8.98 6.55
N VAL A 225 3.61 10.01 7.34
CA VAL A 225 4.35 9.88 8.60
C VAL A 225 3.56 10.53 9.73
N CYS A 226 3.59 9.93 10.90
CA CYS A 226 2.97 10.50 12.08
C CYS A 226 3.96 11.43 12.77
N GLY A 227 3.61 12.70 12.92
CA GLY A 227 4.37 13.66 13.71
C GLY A 227 4.19 13.42 15.21
N THR A 228 5.15 13.90 16.01
CA THR A 228 5.02 13.93 17.48
C THR A 228 3.90 14.85 17.98
N ASP A 229 3.33 15.65 17.10
CA ASP A 229 2.15 16.50 17.33
C ASP A 229 0.82 15.77 17.10
N GLY A 230 0.85 14.48 16.72
CA GLY A 230 -0.33 13.68 16.44
C GLY A 230 -0.97 13.96 15.07
N PHE A 231 -0.35 14.78 14.21
CA PHE A 231 -0.81 15.00 12.85
C PHE A 231 -0.10 14.07 11.86
N THR A 232 -0.85 13.60 10.87
CA THR A 232 -0.27 12.87 9.75
C THR A 232 0.17 13.83 8.65
N TYR A 233 1.43 13.76 8.28
CA TYR A 233 2.01 14.52 7.18
C TYR A 233 2.11 13.66 5.94
N ASP A 234 1.99 14.28 4.75
CA ASP A 234 2.08 13.59 3.45
C ASP A 234 3.36 12.76 3.31
N ASN A 235 4.48 13.26 3.85
CA ASN A 235 5.79 12.63 3.93
C ASN A 235 6.69 13.38 4.93
N GLU A 236 7.91 12.90 5.13
CA GLU A 236 8.88 13.53 6.04
C GLU A 236 9.23 14.98 5.67
N CYS A 237 9.33 15.30 4.38
CA CYS A 237 9.51 16.70 3.94
C CYS A 237 8.34 17.56 4.41
N GLY A 238 7.12 17.02 4.47
CA GLY A 238 5.95 17.71 5.03
C GLY A 238 6.17 18.20 6.47
N ILE A 239 6.80 17.39 7.32
CA ILE A 239 7.18 17.78 8.69
C ILE A 239 8.23 18.89 8.64
N CYS A 240 9.26 18.75 7.81
CA CYS A 240 10.33 19.76 7.68
C CYS A 240 9.80 21.11 7.16
N ALA A 241 8.93 21.09 6.14
CA ALA A 241 8.31 22.28 5.58
C ALA A 241 7.42 22.98 6.62
N HIS A 242 6.65 22.22 7.40
CA HIS A 242 5.84 22.77 8.48
C HIS A 242 6.70 23.42 9.57
N ASN A 243 7.75 22.73 10.02
CA ASN A 243 8.73 23.26 10.98
C ASN A 243 9.37 24.56 10.50
N LEU A 244 9.80 24.59 9.23
CA LEU A 244 10.39 25.77 8.62
C LEU A 244 9.41 26.94 8.51
N GLN A 245 8.17 26.66 8.07
CA GLN A 245 7.15 27.68 7.84
C GLN A 245 6.61 28.29 9.14
N HIS A 246 6.47 27.47 10.18
CA HIS A 246 5.79 27.84 11.42
C HIS A 246 6.75 27.98 12.63
N GLY A 247 8.04 27.67 12.47
CA GLY A 247 9.01 27.68 13.57
C GLY A 247 8.78 26.58 14.60
N THR A 248 8.15 25.46 14.20
CA THR A 248 7.89 24.31 15.07
C THR A 248 9.06 23.33 15.10
N HIS A 249 9.05 22.37 16.05
CA HIS A 249 10.10 21.36 16.23
C HIS A 249 9.51 19.95 16.27
N ILE A 250 8.59 19.66 15.35
CA ILE A 250 7.89 18.38 15.26
C ILE A 250 8.87 17.34 14.74
N LYS A 251 8.94 16.19 15.40
CA LYS A 251 9.75 15.05 14.98
C LYS A 251 8.85 13.95 14.41
N LYS A 252 9.45 12.97 13.74
CA LYS A 252 8.73 11.73 13.40
C LYS A 252 8.45 10.95 14.68
N SER A 253 7.18 10.59 14.88
CA SER A 253 6.76 9.64 15.91
C SER A 253 6.93 8.21 15.40
N HIS A 254 6.32 7.91 14.25
CA HIS A 254 6.46 6.62 13.57
C HIS A 254 6.10 6.75 12.08
N GLU A 255 6.50 5.75 11.30
CA GLU A 255 6.07 5.58 9.90
C GLU A 255 4.57 5.31 9.80
N GLY A 256 3.96 5.72 8.69
CA GLY A 256 2.53 5.60 8.48
C GLY A 256 1.73 6.70 9.17
N ARG A 257 0.41 6.62 9.03
CA ARG A 257 -0.51 7.61 9.59
C ARG A 257 -0.54 7.53 11.10
N CYS A 258 -0.75 8.67 11.76
CA CYS A 258 -1.18 8.64 13.15
C CYS A 258 -2.44 7.78 13.26
N LYS A 259 -2.44 6.88 14.24
CA LYS A 259 -3.64 6.12 14.56
C LYS A 259 -4.67 7.15 15.03
N GLU A 260 -5.82 7.24 14.36
CA GLU A 260 -6.99 7.85 15.00
C GLU A 260 -7.16 7.10 16.32
N GLU A 261 -7.21 7.80 17.45
CA GLU A 261 -7.32 7.17 18.77
C GLU A 261 -8.67 6.45 18.87
N SER A 262 -8.73 5.25 18.29
CA SER A 262 -9.84 4.34 18.52
C SER A 262 -9.60 3.74 19.89
N THR A 263 -10.49 4.02 20.82
CA THR A 263 -10.43 3.42 22.16
C THR A 263 -10.93 1.97 22.03
N PRO A 264 -10.10 0.95 22.32
CA PRO A 264 -10.61 -0.41 22.39
C PRO A 264 -11.67 -0.46 23.48
N VAL A 265 -12.84 -0.96 23.14
CA VAL A 265 -13.89 -1.19 24.12
C VAL A 265 -13.51 -2.44 24.93
N ASP A 266 -13.44 -2.32 26.25
CA ASP A 266 -13.14 -3.45 27.12
C ASP A 266 -14.35 -4.40 27.22
N CYS A 267 -14.40 -5.35 26.29
CA CYS A 267 -15.46 -6.35 26.24
C CYS A 267 -15.40 -7.35 27.40
N SER A 268 -14.31 -7.40 28.18
CA SER A 268 -14.19 -8.30 29.33
C SER A 268 -15.25 -8.03 30.40
N THR A 269 -15.70 -6.77 30.48
CA THR A 269 -16.78 -6.34 31.38
C THR A 269 -18.15 -6.92 31.04
N TYR A 270 -18.35 -7.39 29.80
CA TYR A 270 -19.61 -7.97 29.32
C TYR A 270 -19.57 -9.49 29.15
N LEU A 271 -18.39 -10.11 29.29
CA LEU A 271 -18.22 -11.56 29.21
C LEU A 271 -18.77 -12.27 30.45
N SER A 272 -19.49 -13.37 30.24
CA SER A 272 -19.92 -14.25 31.35
C SER A 272 -18.99 -15.46 31.51
N ASN A 273 -18.80 -15.90 32.76
CA ASN A 273 -18.01 -17.09 33.12
C ASN A 273 -18.73 -18.39 32.73
N THR A 274 -18.92 -18.64 31.44
CA THR A 274 -19.27 -19.96 30.93
C THR A 274 -18.02 -20.73 30.53
N LYS A 275 -17.96 -22.02 30.87
CA LYS A 275 -16.80 -22.93 30.66
C LYS A 275 -16.40 -23.15 29.20
N THR A 276 -17.01 -22.45 28.25
CA THR A 276 -16.76 -22.55 26.80
C THR A 276 -16.39 -21.21 26.16
N GLY A 277 -16.21 -20.13 26.92
CA GLY A 277 -15.62 -18.89 26.41
C GLY A 277 -16.50 -18.04 25.49
N GLU A 278 -17.80 -18.32 25.36
CA GLU A 278 -18.70 -17.55 24.51
C GLU A 278 -20.07 -17.37 25.18
N ALA A 279 -20.35 -16.15 25.64
CA ALA A 279 -21.65 -15.46 25.54
C ALA A 279 -21.67 -14.17 26.39
N ILE A 280 -21.98 -13.04 25.75
CA ILE A 280 -22.41 -11.80 26.40
C ILE A 280 -23.82 -11.98 26.96
N ARG A 281 -24.02 -11.69 28.25
CA ARG A 281 -25.20 -12.10 29.04
C ARG A 281 -26.47 -11.25 28.84
N ALA A 282 -26.65 -10.67 27.65
CA ALA A 282 -27.55 -9.56 27.33
C ALA A 282 -26.99 -8.18 27.69
N CYS A 283 -27.02 -7.28 26.71
CA CYS A 283 -26.54 -5.91 26.88
C CYS A 283 -27.54 -5.05 27.65
N PRO A 284 -27.06 -4.11 28.49
CA PRO A 284 -27.94 -3.12 29.11
C PRO A 284 -28.72 -2.35 28.05
N PHE A 285 -30.01 -2.10 28.28
CA PHE A 285 -30.84 -1.19 27.47
C PHE A 285 -30.54 0.29 27.78
N ILE A 286 -29.25 0.62 27.89
CA ILE A 286 -28.78 2.00 28.07
C ILE A 286 -28.35 2.49 26.70
N LEU A 287 -29.04 3.47 26.15
CA LEU A 287 -28.64 4.10 24.89
C LEU A 287 -27.52 5.10 25.18
N HIS A 288 -26.29 4.72 24.82
CA HIS A 288 -25.11 5.56 24.83
C HIS A 288 -24.39 5.32 23.51
N GLU A 289 -24.88 5.97 22.46
CA GLU A 289 -24.44 5.71 21.10
C GLU A 289 -22.93 5.88 20.98
N ILE A 290 -22.29 5.00 20.21
CA ILE A 290 -20.88 5.09 19.87
C ILE A 290 -20.71 4.83 18.38
N CYS A 291 -19.72 5.48 17.77
CA CYS A 291 -19.36 5.22 16.40
C CYS A 291 -18.26 4.17 16.36
N GLY A 292 -18.48 3.06 15.68
CA GLY A 292 -17.47 2.05 15.42
C GLY A 292 -16.46 2.49 14.37
N THR A 293 -15.29 1.86 14.39
CA THR A 293 -14.26 2.01 13.34
C THR A 293 -14.71 1.48 11.98
N ASP A 294 -15.77 0.67 11.95
CA ASP A 294 -16.49 0.21 10.76
C ASP A 294 -17.53 1.23 10.23
N GLY A 295 -17.67 2.38 10.90
CA GLY A 295 -18.64 3.41 10.53
C GLY A 295 -20.08 3.10 10.95
N VAL A 296 -20.30 2.06 11.76
CA VAL A 296 -21.63 1.70 12.27
C VAL A 296 -21.86 2.34 13.63
N THR A 297 -23.05 2.88 13.84
CA THR A 297 -23.46 3.38 15.17
C THR A 297 -23.96 2.21 16.00
N TYR A 298 -23.30 1.94 17.12
CA TYR A 298 -23.74 0.96 18.10
C TYR A 298 -24.48 1.67 19.23
N GLY A 299 -25.54 1.04 19.75
CA GLY A 299 -26.36 1.63 20.81
C GLY A 299 -25.62 1.83 22.13
N ASN A 300 -24.53 1.08 22.36
CA ASN A 300 -23.57 1.23 23.46
C ASN A 300 -22.34 0.33 23.25
N ASP A 301 -21.35 0.47 24.14
CA ASP A 301 -20.14 -0.36 24.21
C ASP A 301 -20.43 -1.87 24.19
N CYS A 302 -21.46 -2.32 24.91
CA CYS A 302 -21.84 -3.74 24.94
C CYS A 302 -22.36 -4.23 23.58
N ALA A 303 -23.15 -3.43 22.87
CA ALA A 303 -23.68 -3.79 21.56
C ALA A 303 -22.56 -3.95 20.52
N LEU A 304 -21.51 -3.13 20.59
CA LEU A 304 -20.31 -3.27 19.78
C LEU A 304 -19.54 -4.55 20.15
N CYS A 305 -19.37 -4.83 21.45
CA CYS A 305 -18.76 -6.08 21.91
C CYS A 305 -19.55 -7.32 21.49
N ALA A 306 -20.89 -7.26 21.51
CA ALA A 306 -21.76 -8.34 21.04
C ALA A 306 -21.54 -8.64 19.56
N HIS A 307 -21.46 -7.60 18.74
CA HIS A 307 -21.15 -7.73 17.32
C HIS A 307 -19.78 -8.40 17.08
N ASN A 308 -18.73 -7.94 17.79
CA ASN A 308 -17.40 -8.54 17.69
C ASN A 308 -17.36 -10.03 18.02
N ILE A 309 -18.10 -10.45 19.05
CA ILE A 309 -18.15 -11.86 19.43
C ILE A 309 -19.02 -12.67 18.46
N GLU A 310 -20.19 -12.17 18.08
CA GLU A 310 -21.13 -12.88 17.20
C GLU A 310 -20.56 -13.11 15.80
N PHE A 311 -19.88 -12.09 15.25
CA PHE A 311 -19.37 -12.12 13.89
C PHE A 311 -17.85 -12.36 13.80
N GLY A 312 -17.16 -12.53 14.94
CA GLY A 312 -15.71 -12.69 14.99
C GLY A 312 -14.96 -11.46 14.46
N THR A 313 -15.54 -10.27 14.57
CA THR A 313 -14.94 -9.00 14.11
C THR A 313 -14.09 -8.34 15.21
N ASN A 314 -13.27 -7.36 14.83
CA ASN A 314 -12.45 -6.58 15.75
C ASN A 314 -12.67 -5.08 15.53
N VAL A 315 -13.93 -4.65 15.68
CA VAL A 315 -14.35 -3.25 15.57
C VAL A 315 -14.00 -2.54 16.88
N ALA A 316 -13.18 -1.48 16.82
CA ALA A 316 -12.91 -0.59 17.95
C ALA A 316 -13.87 0.62 17.96
N LYS A 317 -14.00 1.32 19.10
CA LYS A 317 -14.77 2.57 19.17
C LYS A 317 -13.96 3.72 18.56
N LYS A 318 -14.52 4.36 17.55
CA LYS A 318 -13.96 5.54 16.88
C LYS A 318 -14.16 6.81 17.71
N HIS A 319 -15.39 7.07 18.15
CA HIS A 319 -15.72 8.16 19.07
C HIS A 319 -17.05 7.88 19.78
N ASP A 320 -17.32 8.59 20.88
CA ASP A 320 -18.64 8.58 21.54
C ASP A 320 -19.67 9.38 20.69
N GLY A 321 -20.93 8.95 20.74
CA GLY A 321 -22.02 9.46 19.91
C GLY A 321 -22.23 8.67 18.61
N ARG A 322 -23.35 8.93 17.93
CA ARG A 322 -23.65 8.33 16.62
C ARG A 322 -22.55 8.63 15.60
N CYS A 323 -22.31 7.69 14.68
CA CYS A 323 -21.59 8.02 13.46
C CYS A 323 -22.39 9.10 12.73
N VAL A 324 -21.82 10.30 12.64
CA VAL A 324 -22.45 11.39 11.93
C VAL A 324 -21.95 11.34 10.48
N GLU A 325 -22.80 10.90 9.56
CA GLU A 325 -22.64 11.16 8.12
C GLU A 325 -23.02 12.61 7.76
N GLU A 326 -22.75 13.58 8.63
CA GLU A 326 -22.74 14.96 8.16
C GLU A 326 -21.40 15.13 7.48
N LEU A 327 -21.38 14.81 6.19
CA LEU A 327 -20.38 15.30 5.28
C LEU A 327 -20.59 16.81 5.20
N PRO A 328 -19.78 17.66 5.85
CA PRO A 328 -19.75 19.04 5.45
C PRO A 328 -19.49 19.04 3.93
N GLN A 329 -20.39 19.69 3.19
CA GLN A 329 -20.24 19.81 1.75
C GLN A 329 -18.87 20.40 1.47
N LEU A 330 -18.23 19.92 0.40
CA LEU A 330 -16.93 20.44 -0.02
C LEU A 330 -17.09 21.94 -0.33
N ASP A 331 -16.57 22.80 0.55
CA ASP A 331 -16.49 24.23 0.31
C ASP A 331 -15.09 24.60 -0.13
N CYS A 332 -14.90 24.85 -1.43
CA CYS A 332 -13.61 25.24 -1.96
C CYS A 332 -13.25 26.70 -1.72
N ASN A 333 -14.20 27.54 -1.28
CA ASN A 333 -13.96 28.97 -1.06
C ASN A 333 -13.13 29.25 0.20
N GLN A 334 -13.06 28.29 1.12
CA GLN A 334 -12.25 28.41 2.32
C GLN A 334 -10.73 28.31 2.05
N TYR A 335 -10.33 27.83 0.86
CA TYR A 335 -8.92 27.65 0.51
C TYR A 335 -8.37 28.82 -0.28
N PRO A 336 -7.19 29.36 0.09
CA PRO A 336 -6.60 30.51 -0.59
C PRO A 336 -6.16 30.14 -2.01
N THR A 337 -6.53 30.99 -2.98
CA THR A 337 -6.09 30.92 -4.37
C THR A 337 -5.18 32.08 -4.70
N SER A 338 -4.26 31.85 -5.63
CA SER A 338 -3.30 32.83 -6.13
C SER A 338 -3.32 32.82 -7.65
N THR A 339 -3.29 33.99 -8.28
CA THR A 339 -3.26 34.12 -9.73
C THR A 339 -1.83 34.33 -10.19
N LEU A 340 -1.36 33.45 -11.07
CA LEU A 340 -0.06 33.57 -11.72
C LEU A 340 -0.08 34.67 -12.79
N GLU A 341 1.12 35.08 -13.22
CA GLU A 341 1.30 36.10 -14.28
C GLU A 341 0.66 35.70 -15.62
N ASP A 342 0.52 34.39 -15.88
CA ASP A 342 -0.14 33.84 -17.07
C ASP A 342 -1.67 33.74 -16.94
N GLY A 343 -2.24 34.23 -15.83
CA GLY A 343 -3.68 34.19 -15.55
C GLY A 343 -4.19 32.87 -14.96
N ARG A 344 -3.34 31.85 -14.78
CA ARG A 344 -3.73 30.58 -14.14
C ARG A 344 -3.93 30.79 -12.64
N GLN A 345 -4.99 30.18 -12.10
CA GLN A 345 -5.23 30.16 -10.66
C GLN A 345 -4.63 28.90 -10.04
N LEU A 346 -3.89 29.08 -8.94
CA LEU A 346 -3.30 28.02 -8.13
C LEU A 346 -3.88 28.06 -6.72
N MET A 347 -4.28 26.88 -6.22
CA MET A 347 -4.70 26.70 -4.84
C MET A 347 -3.54 26.15 -4.00
N ALA A 348 -3.21 26.84 -2.91
CA ALA A 348 -2.12 26.44 -2.01
C ALA A 348 -2.66 25.55 -0.89
N CYS A 349 -2.30 24.27 -0.91
CA CYS A 349 -2.71 23.29 0.09
C CYS A 349 -1.59 22.99 1.10
N THR A 350 -1.96 22.80 2.36
CA THR A 350 -1.05 22.31 3.39
C THR A 350 -0.57 20.89 3.06
N MET A 351 0.50 20.46 3.72
CA MET A 351 1.05 19.10 3.64
C MET A 351 0.34 18.12 4.60
N ILE A 352 -0.80 18.53 5.17
CA ILE A 352 -1.56 17.71 6.12
C ILE A 352 -2.35 16.68 5.32
N TYR A 353 -2.15 15.42 5.67
CA TYR A 353 -2.82 14.31 5.03
C TYR A 353 -4.13 13.99 5.75
N SER A 354 -5.26 14.33 5.12
CA SER A 354 -6.63 14.10 5.63
C SER A 354 -7.52 13.67 4.47
N PRO A 355 -7.44 12.40 4.04
CA PRO A 355 -7.90 11.99 2.73
C PRO A 355 -9.42 12.09 2.60
N VAL A 356 -9.88 12.33 1.37
CA VAL A 356 -11.30 12.35 1.02
C VAL A 356 -11.56 11.56 -0.25
N CYS A 357 -12.70 10.88 -0.31
CA CYS A 357 -13.16 10.19 -1.50
C CYS A 357 -13.98 11.17 -2.34
N GLY A 358 -13.54 11.43 -3.57
CA GLY A 358 -14.27 12.24 -4.53
C GLY A 358 -15.47 11.50 -5.13
N THR A 359 -16.40 12.24 -5.73
CA THR A 359 -17.55 11.66 -6.46
C THR A 359 -17.14 10.86 -7.70
N ASP A 360 -15.91 11.04 -8.17
CA ASP A 360 -15.26 10.26 -9.24
C ASP A 360 -14.69 8.91 -8.75
N GLY A 361 -14.84 8.57 -7.47
CA GLY A 361 -14.27 7.37 -6.88
C GLY A 361 -12.75 7.44 -6.69
N VAL A 362 -12.16 8.63 -6.80
CA VAL A 362 -10.73 8.84 -6.58
C VAL A 362 -10.48 9.38 -5.17
N THR A 363 -9.43 8.88 -4.52
CA THR A 363 -9.00 9.40 -3.22
C THR A 363 -8.07 10.59 -3.41
N TYR A 364 -8.42 11.73 -2.82
CA TYR A 364 -7.61 12.95 -2.77
C TYR A 364 -6.93 13.06 -1.40
N ALA A 365 -5.70 13.58 -1.34
CA ALA A 365 -4.92 13.67 -0.09
C ALA A 365 -5.55 14.58 0.98
N SER A 366 -6.33 15.57 0.56
CA SER A 366 -7.19 16.41 1.39
C SER A 366 -8.31 17.07 0.59
N GLU A 367 -9.31 17.63 1.27
CA GLU A 367 -10.35 18.47 0.65
C GLU A 367 -9.76 19.60 -0.21
N CYS A 368 -8.70 20.26 0.28
CA CYS A 368 -7.99 21.28 -0.48
C CYS A 368 -7.46 20.72 -1.80
N THR A 369 -6.90 19.50 -1.80
CA THR A 369 -6.35 18.91 -3.03
C THR A 369 -7.44 18.49 -4.02
N LEU A 370 -8.63 18.12 -3.55
CA LEU A 370 -9.79 17.90 -4.40
C LEU A 370 -10.25 19.22 -5.02
N CYS A 371 -10.32 20.29 -4.22
CA CYS A 371 -10.63 21.65 -4.72
C CYS A 371 -9.58 22.17 -5.71
N ALA A 372 -8.29 21.91 -5.46
CA ALA A 372 -7.21 22.24 -6.38
C ALA A 372 -7.34 21.50 -7.72
N HIS A 373 -7.73 20.21 -7.68
CA HIS A 373 -8.02 19.44 -8.89
C HIS A 373 -9.20 20.02 -9.67
N ASN A 374 -10.31 20.36 -8.99
CA ASN A 374 -11.45 21.03 -9.61
C ASN A 374 -11.04 22.33 -10.30
N LEU A 375 -10.20 23.13 -9.64
CA LEU A 375 -9.69 24.38 -10.18
C LEU A 375 -8.78 24.18 -11.40
N GLU A 376 -7.84 23.24 -11.33
CA GLU A 376 -6.84 22.98 -12.38
C GLU A 376 -7.47 22.37 -13.63
N HIS A 377 -8.41 21.43 -13.46
CA HIS A 377 -9.03 20.69 -14.56
C HIS A 377 -10.41 21.21 -14.95
N GLN A 378 -10.88 22.30 -14.33
CA GLN A 378 -12.22 22.86 -14.54
C GLN A 378 -13.34 21.82 -14.33
N THR A 379 -13.18 20.98 -13.31
CA THR A 379 -14.15 19.95 -12.93
C THR A 379 -14.98 20.41 -11.72
N ASN A 380 -16.10 19.74 -11.47
CA ASN A 380 -16.97 20.01 -10.33
C ASN A 380 -17.22 18.73 -9.53
N LEU A 381 -16.13 18.12 -9.06
CA LEU A 381 -16.18 16.92 -8.23
C LEU A 381 -16.61 17.30 -6.83
N GLY A 382 -17.58 16.54 -6.30
CA GLY A 382 -17.97 16.65 -4.90
C GLY A 382 -17.13 15.74 -4.01
N LYS A 383 -17.23 15.93 -2.70
CA LYS A 383 -16.77 14.97 -1.71
C LYS A 383 -17.87 13.93 -1.47
N ARG A 384 -17.57 12.65 -1.74
CA ARG A 384 -18.46 11.52 -1.45
C ARG A 384 -18.38 11.08 0.00
N LYS A 385 -17.18 11.00 0.58
CA LYS A 385 -16.97 10.74 2.01
C LYS A 385 -15.61 11.23 2.50
N ASN A 386 -15.49 11.43 3.81
CA ASN A 386 -14.17 11.55 4.46
C ASN A 386 -13.47 10.17 4.46
N GLY A 387 -12.15 10.16 4.37
CA GLY A 387 -11.36 8.93 4.24
C GLY A 387 -11.08 8.54 2.78
N ARG A 388 -10.36 7.42 2.59
CA ARG A 388 -10.10 6.86 1.25
C ARG A 388 -11.40 6.35 0.62
N CYS A 389 -11.47 6.34 -0.70
CA CYS A 389 -12.44 5.50 -1.40
C CYS A 389 -12.19 4.04 -1.04
N GLU A 390 -13.26 3.26 -0.86
CA GLU A 390 -13.12 1.81 -0.71
C GLU A 390 -12.55 1.25 -2.01
N GLU A 391 -11.54 0.38 -1.91
CA GLU A 391 -11.24 -0.55 -2.98
C GLU A 391 -12.42 -1.54 -3.00
N ASP A 392 -13.16 -1.63 -4.10
CA ASP A 392 -14.22 -2.63 -4.25
C ASP A 392 -13.61 -4.04 -4.04
N ILE A 393 -13.73 -4.58 -2.82
CA ILE A 393 -13.26 -5.95 -2.47
C ILE A 393 -14.25 -7.02 -3.00
N THR A 394 -15.16 -6.64 -3.91
CA THR A 394 -16.17 -7.52 -4.48
C THR A 394 -16.17 -7.45 -6.00
N LYS A 395 -15.15 -8.07 -6.61
CA LYS A 395 -15.26 -8.60 -7.97
C LYS A 395 -14.48 -9.89 -8.15
#